data_AF-A0A9P9I965-F1
#
_entry.id   AF-A0A9P9I965-F1
#
_cell.length_a   1.000
_cell.length_b   1.000
_cell.length_c   1.000
_cell.angle_alpha   90.00
_cell.angle_beta   90.00
_cell.angle_gamma   90.00
#
_symmetry.space_group_name_H-M   'P 1'
#
loop_
_entity.id
_entity.type
_entity.pdbx_description
1 polymer ?
#
loop_
_entity_poly.entity_id
_entity_poly.type
_entity_poly.pdbx_seq_one_letter_code
_entity_poly.pdbx_strand_id
1 'polypeptide(L)'
;MTTARSWLEDCSTKHSACRKLCGDFLAQRAELPRRVLELDARDGHVRIYESKPDEMGVYATLSYVWGVEHQPVTATKQVVEKARLDKDGGPWIAEGSLPQALQDAVELTRRLNLKFLWIDVLCIIQDDPADHTQEMAKLLGIYKNAAICIRPANIENIHQSFL
;
A
#
# COMPACT_ATOMS: atom_id res chain seq x y z
N MET A 1 -19.99 -4.03 3.75
CA MET A 1 -19.24 -3.30 2.70
C MET A 1 -19.03 -4.19 1.48
N THR A 2 -20.07 -4.40 0.67
CA THR A 2 -20.05 -5.28 -0.50
C THR A 2 -19.76 -4.54 -1.81
N THR A 3 -19.76 -3.21 -1.80
CA THR A 3 -19.71 -2.36 -3.00
C THR A 3 -18.33 -2.20 -3.64
N ALA A 4 -17.27 -1.93 -2.86
CA ALA A 4 -15.95 -1.66 -3.45
C ALA A 4 -15.37 -2.88 -4.19
N ARG A 5 -15.48 -4.06 -3.58
CA ARG A 5 -15.06 -5.33 -4.21
C ARG A 5 -15.87 -5.62 -5.47
N SER A 6 -17.20 -5.51 -5.41
CA SER A 6 -18.04 -5.74 -6.60
C SER A 6 -17.72 -4.75 -7.71
N TRP A 7 -17.45 -3.48 -7.40
CA TRP A 7 -17.07 -2.49 -8.41
C TRP A 7 -15.72 -2.81 -9.04
N LEU A 8 -14.76 -3.32 -8.27
CA LEU A 8 -13.46 -3.72 -8.77
C LEU A 8 -13.58 -4.94 -9.70
N GLU A 9 -14.36 -5.95 -9.29
CA GLU A 9 -14.66 -7.15 -10.09
C GLU A 9 -15.46 -6.80 -11.36
N ASP A 10 -16.44 -5.90 -11.27
CA ASP A 10 -17.21 -5.43 -12.41
C ASP A 10 -16.33 -4.64 -13.39
N CYS A 11 -15.41 -3.82 -12.89
CA CYS A 11 -14.47 -3.08 -13.72
C CYS A 11 -13.52 -4.01 -14.48
N SER A 12 -12.98 -5.06 -13.83
CA SER A 12 -12.06 -6.00 -14.47
C SER A 12 -12.76 -6.94 -15.46
N THR A 13 -14.03 -7.30 -15.21
CA THR A 13 -14.72 -8.33 -16.00
C THR A 13 -15.76 -7.81 -16.99
N LYS A 14 -16.48 -6.73 -16.67
CA LYS A 14 -17.66 -6.25 -17.44
C LYS A 14 -17.38 -5.01 -18.28
N HIS A 15 -16.45 -4.15 -17.88
CA HIS A 15 -16.16 -2.90 -18.59
C HIS A 15 -15.18 -3.11 -19.75
N SER A 16 -15.71 -3.35 -20.95
CA SER A 16 -14.90 -3.62 -22.15
C SER A 16 -13.92 -2.49 -22.52
N ALA A 17 -14.28 -1.22 -22.30
CA ALA A 17 -13.39 -0.08 -22.51
C ALA A 17 -12.22 -0.09 -21.53
N CYS A 18 -12.48 -0.30 -20.24
CA CYS A 18 -11.45 -0.43 -19.20
C CYS A 18 -10.53 -1.61 -19.47
N ARG A 19 -11.09 -2.78 -19.81
CA ARG A 19 -10.30 -3.98 -20.12
C ARG A 19 -9.43 -3.83 -21.37
N LYS A 20 -9.85 -3.06 -22.37
CA LYS A 20 -9.01 -2.74 -23.54
C LYS A 20 -7.84 -1.83 -23.19
N LEU A 21 -8.02 -0.91 -22.24
CA LEU A 21 -7.01 0.06 -21.83
C LEU A 21 -6.03 -0.52 -20.79
N CYS A 22 -6.55 -1.29 -19.84
CA CYS A 22 -5.83 -1.72 -18.64
C CYS A 22 -5.64 -3.24 -18.55
N GLY A 23 -6.17 -4.01 -19.50
CA GLY A 23 -6.21 -5.47 -19.39
C GLY A 23 -7.12 -5.97 -18.27
N ASP A 24 -6.97 -7.24 -17.91
CA ASP A 24 -7.49 -7.74 -16.64
C ASP A 24 -6.51 -7.36 -15.53
N PHE A 25 -6.58 -6.12 -15.06
CA PHE A 25 -5.62 -5.55 -14.11
C PHE A 25 -5.58 -6.26 -12.73
N LEU A 26 -6.55 -7.12 -12.42
CA LEU A 26 -6.49 -7.99 -11.24
C LEU A 26 -5.68 -9.27 -11.51
N ALA A 27 -5.65 -9.74 -12.76
CA ALA A 27 -4.80 -10.84 -13.20
C ALA A 27 -3.42 -10.36 -13.72
N GLN A 28 -3.34 -9.11 -14.20
CA GLN A 28 -2.17 -8.51 -14.79
C GLN A 28 -1.33 -7.90 -13.68
N ARG A 29 -0.28 -8.64 -13.30
CA ARG A 29 0.70 -8.16 -12.32
C ARG A 29 1.49 -6.99 -12.90
N ALA A 30 1.79 -6.01 -12.08
CA ALA A 30 2.74 -4.95 -12.38
C ALA A 30 4.01 -5.12 -11.54
N GLU A 31 5.09 -4.46 -11.95
CA GLU A 31 6.31 -4.42 -11.16
C GLU A 31 6.00 -3.80 -9.79
N LEU A 32 6.37 -4.50 -8.72
CA LEU A 32 6.17 -4.00 -7.37
C LEU A 32 7.09 -2.81 -7.12
N PRO A 33 6.62 -1.79 -6.37
CA PRO A 33 7.49 -0.76 -5.82
C PRO A 33 8.64 -1.39 -5.02
N ARG A 34 9.75 -0.65 -4.86
CA ARG A 34 10.92 -1.12 -4.11
C ARG A 34 10.54 -1.64 -2.72
N ARG A 35 9.59 -0.97 -2.08
CA ARG A 35 9.01 -1.35 -0.79
C ARG A 35 7.49 -1.30 -0.85
N VAL A 36 6.85 -2.31 -0.31
CA VAL A 36 5.39 -2.39 -0.12
C VAL A 36 5.10 -2.92 1.29
N LEU A 37 3.91 -2.66 1.80
CA LEU A 37 3.39 -3.39 2.96
C LEU A 37 2.86 -4.73 2.47
N GLU A 38 3.40 -5.82 3.01
CA GLU A 38 2.80 -7.14 2.93
C GLU A 38 1.85 -7.32 4.10
N LEU A 39 0.60 -7.66 3.79
CA LEU A 39 -0.45 -7.87 4.77
C LEU A 39 -0.50 -9.36 5.11
N ASP A 40 -0.55 -9.70 6.40
CA ASP A 40 -0.88 -11.06 6.78
C ASP A 40 -2.36 -11.32 6.45
N ALA A 41 -2.62 -12.51 5.89
CA ALA A 41 -3.93 -12.92 5.42
C ALA A 41 -4.90 -13.29 6.56
N ARG A 42 -4.38 -13.58 7.76
CA ARG A 42 -5.14 -14.13 8.89
C ARG A 42 -4.90 -13.40 10.20
N ASP A 43 -3.76 -12.74 10.34
CA ASP A 43 -3.43 -11.99 11.54
C ASP A 43 -3.40 -10.48 11.27
N GLY A 44 -3.75 -9.70 12.29
CA GLY A 44 -3.82 -8.25 12.21
C GLY A 44 -2.43 -7.61 12.20
N HIS A 45 -1.50 -8.13 11.39
CA HIS A 45 -0.18 -7.57 11.22
C HIS A 45 0.11 -7.24 9.77
N VAL A 46 1.07 -6.34 9.61
CA VAL A 46 1.66 -5.94 8.33
C VAL A 46 3.17 -5.87 8.48
N ARG A 47 3.91 -5.94 7.38
CA ARG A 47 5.36 -5.69 7.40
C ARG A 47 5.81 -4.96 6.16
N ILE A 48 6.91 -4.22 6.29
CA ILE A 48 7.58 -3.61 5.14
C ILE A 48 8.34 -4.72 4.41
N TYR A 49 7.89 -5.06 3.20
CA TYR A 49 8.51 -6.02 2.31
C TYR A 49 9.34 -5.29 1.25
N GLU A 50 10.60 -5.70 1.10
CA GLU A 50 11.46 -5.26 -0.01
C GLU A 50 11.29 -6.19 -1.20
N SER A 51 10.74 -5.65 -2.28
CA SER A 51 10.51 -6.38 -3.51
C SER A 51 11.83 -6.76 -4.18
N LYS A 52 11.88 -7.97 -4.73
CA LYS A 52 13.03 -8.41 -5.54
C LYS A 52 13.04 -7.66 -6.88
N PRO A 53 14.20 -7.55 -7.55
CA PRO A 53 14.26 -7.05 -8.92
C PRO A 53 13.26 -7.80 -9.82
N ASP A 54 12.51 -7.04 -10.63
CA ASP A 54 11.49 -7.54 -11.55
C ASP A 54 10.35 -8.33 -10.87
N GLU A 55 10.17 -8.20 -9.55
CA GLU A 55 9.10 -8.88 -8.84
C GLU A 55 7.74 -8.29 -9.23
N MET A 56 6.86 -9.15 -9.73
CA MET A 56 5.55 -8.75 -10.21
C MET A 56 4.46 -9.10 -9.19
N GLY A 57 3.59 -8.14 -8.89
CA GLY A 57 2.49 -8.31 -7.95
C GLY A 57 1.29 -7.41 -8.25
N VAL A 58 0.26 -7.57 -7.44
CA VAL A 58 -0.95 -6.75 -7.47
C VAL A 58 -1.06 -6.07 -6.11
N TYR A 59 -1.15 -4.75 -6.11
CA TYR A 59 -1.13 -3.95 -4.89
C TYR A 59 -2.12 -2.79 -4.97
N ALA A 60 -2.56 -2.33 -3.80
CA ALA A 60 -3.29 -1.08 -3.65
C ALA A 60 -2.34 0.06 -3.27
N THR A 61 -2.74 1.30 -3.50
CA THR A 61 -2.08 2.49 -2.94
C THR A 61 -3.05 3.25 -2.02
N LEU A 62 -2.53 3.96 -1.03
CA LEU A 62 -3.30 4.92 -0.24
C LEU A 62 -2.87 6.36 -0.59
N SER A 63 -3.83 7.18 -1.00
CA SER A 63 -3.66 8.62 -1.19
C SER A 63 -4.46 9.37 -0.13
N TYR A 64 -3.76 10.02 0.80
CA TYR A 64 -4.35 10.64 1.98
C TYR A 64 -3.62 11.95 2.32
N VAL A 65 -4.24 12.75 3.17
CA VAL A 65 -3.61 13.95 3.74
C VAL A 65 -2.89 13.53 5.01
N TRP A 66 -1.58 13.80 5.06
CA TRP A 66 -0.73 13.45 6.19
C TRP A 66 -1.16 14.14 7.50
N GLY A 67 -1.74 15.34 7.42
CA GLY A 67 -2.04 16.20 8.56
C GLY A 67 -0.87 17.11 8.93
N VAL A 68 -1.08 18.00 9.91
CA VAL A 68 -0.09 18.99 10.40
C VAL A 68 0.73 18.51 11.60
N GLU A 69 0.36 17.40 12.24
CA GLU A 69 1.08 16.86 13.40
C GLU A 69 2.20 15.90 13.00
N HIS A 70 3.21 15.75 13.86
CA HIS A 70 4.31 14.81 13.64
C HIS A 70 3.77 13.38 13.58
N GLN A 71 4.10 12.66 12.51
CA GLN A 71 3.61 11.30 12.30
C GLN A 71 4.26 10.32 13.29
N PRO A 72 3.47 9.52 14.03
CA PRO A 72 4.02 8.60 15.03
C PRO A 72 4.66 7.34 14.43
N VAL A 73 4.30 6.97 13.20
CA VAL A 73 4.78 5.73 12.55
C VAL A 73 5.24 6.03 11.13
N THR A 74 6.55 6.00 10.92
CA THR A 74 7.18 6.21 9.60
C THR A 74 8.25 5.14 9.35
N ALA A 75 8.54 4.86 8.09
CA ALA A 75 9.69 4.06 7.73
C ALA A 75 10.97 4.88 7.93
N THR A 76 11.83 4.42 8.82
CA THR A 76 13.18 4.95 9.03
C THR A 76 14.22 3.96 8.53
N LYS A 77 15.46 4.42 8.30
CA LYS A 77 16.58 3.54 7.96
C LYS A 77 16.70 2.38 8.93
N GLN A 78 16.58 2.66 10.22
CA GLN A 78 16.69 1.66 11.28
C GLN A 78 15.59 0.59 11.18
N VAL A 79 14.34 1.00 10.94
CA VAL A 79 13.21 0.07 10.80
C VAL A 79 13.39 -0.82 9.58
N VAL A 80 13.75 -0.23 8.44
CA VAL A 80 13.94 -0.95 7.18
C VAL A 80 15.17 -1.86 7.24
N GLU A 81 16.28 -1.43 7.81
CA GLU A 81 17.48 -2.25 7.94
C GLU A 81 17.28 -3.41 8.90
N LYS A 82 16.56 -3.19 10.00
CA LYS A 82 16.11 -4.29 10.87
C LYS A 82 15.22 -5.28 10.12
N ALA A 83 14.37 -4.81 9.22
CA ALA A 83 13.54 -5.68 8.39
C ALA A 83 14.38 -6.52 7.41
N ARG A 84 15.41 -5.93 6.78
CA ARG A 84 16.33 -6.63 5.85
C ARG A 84 17.14 -7.74 6.51
N LEU A 85 17.53 -7.56 7.77
CA LEU A 85 18.38 -8.50 8.50
C LEU A 85 17.61 -9.74 8.99
N ASP A 86 16.29 -9.68 8.98
CA ASP A 86 15.42 -10.79 9.34
C ASP A 86 15.24 -11.74 8.14
N LYS A 87 15.50 -13.02 8.36
CA LYS A 87 15.42 -14.05 7.31
C LYS A 87 14.01 -14.28 6.81
N ASP A 88 13.01 -13.90 7.59
CA ASP A 88 11.62 -14.08 7.24
C ASP A 88 11.03 -12.86 6.52
N GLY A 89 11.78 -11.76 6.34
CA GLY A 89 11.33 -10.56 5.62
C GLY A 89 10.92 -9.38 6.51
N GLY A 90 11.36 -9.39 7.76
CA GLY A 90 11.23 -8.28 8.72
C GLY A 90 10.16 -8.49 9.79
N PRO A 91 10.19 -7.69 10.87
CA PRO A 91 9.24 -7.82 11.96
C PRO A 91 7.83 -7.46 11.51
N TRP A 92 6.88 -8.31 11.85
CA TRP A 92 5.46 -7.99 11.77
C TRP A 92 5.12 -6.85 12.74
N ILE A 93 4.47 -5.83 12.20
CA ILE A 93 3.97 -4.66 12.90
C ILE A 93 2.50 -4.92 13.18
N ALA A 94 2.10 -4.84 14.46
CA ALA A 94 0.70 -4.95 14.83
C ALA A 94 -0.09 -3.82 14.18
N GLU A 95 -1.14 -4.15 13.42
CA GLU A 95 -2.00 -3.19 12.74
C GLU A 95 -2.60 -2.18 13.73
N GLY A 96 -2.97 -2.61 14.93
CA GLY A 96 -3.47 -1.72 15.99
C GLY A 96 -2.45 -0.68 16.48
N SER A 97 -1.18 -0.78 16.09
CA SER A 97 -0.17 0.26 16.35
C SER A 97 -0.11 1.35 15.29
N LEU A 98 -0.76 1.14 14.14
CA LEU A 98 -0.86 2.12 13.07
C LEU A 98 -1.94 3.17 13.40
N PRO A 99 -1.83 4.40 12.86
CA PRO A 99 -2.93 5.35 12.86
C PRO A 99 -4.20 4.79 12.21
N GLN A 100 -5.37 5.22 12.67
CA GLN A 100 -6.67 4.63 12.29
C GLN A 100 -6.89 4.59 10.76
N ALA A 101 -6.54 5.64 10.02
CA ALA A 101 -6.68 5.65 8.57
C ALA A 101 -5.81 4.59 7.87
N LEU A 102 -4.63 4.28 8.44
CA LEU A 102 -3.77 3.24 7.87
C LEU A 102 -4.33 1.84 8.18
N GLN A 103 -4.91 1.64 9.37
CA GLN A 103 -5.64 0.41 9.71
C GLN A 103 -6.80 0.19 8.74
N ASP A 104 -7.60 1.23 8.51
CA ASP A 104 -8.71 1.20 7.56
C ASP A 104 -8.27 0.87 6.14
N ALA A 105 -7.14 1.41 5.69
CA ALA A 105 -6.56 1.09 4.39
C ALA A 105 -6.09 -0.37 4.31
N VAL A 106 -5.48 -0.89 5.38
CA VAL A 106 -5.06 -2.29 5.49
C VAL A 106 -6.29 -3.21 5.44
N GLU A 107 -7.31 -2.96 6.25
CA GLU A 107 -8.54 -3.74 6.30
C GLU A 107 -9.28 -3.72 4.95
N LEU A 108 -9.39 -2.55 4.30
CA LEU A 108 -10.00 -2.45 2.97
C LEU A 108 -9.21 -3.25 1.94
N THR A 109 -7.88 -3.18 1.97
CA THR A 109 -7.01 -3.94 1.06
C THR A 109 -7.22 -5.45 1.24
N ARG A 110 -7.34 -5.95 2.49
CA ARG A 110 -7.69 -7.36 2.75
C ARG A 110 -9.07 -7.72 2.20
N ARG A 111 -10.08 -6.87 2.40
CA ARG A 111 -11.44 -7.09 1.88
C ARG A 111 -11.49 -7.14 0.35
N LEU A 112 -10.58 -6.43 -0.33
CA LEU A 112 -10.37 -6.48 -1.77
C LEU A 112 -9.55 -7.69 -2.24
N ASN A 113 -9.13 -8.57 -1.31
CA ASN A 113 -8.32 -9.75 -1.58
C ASN A 113 -6.94 -9.43 -2.20
N LEU A 114 -6.37 -8.28 -1.82
CA LEU A 114 -5.04 -7.86 -2.22
C LEU A 114 -4.05 -8.12 -1.08
N LYS A 115 -2.87 -8.61 -1.45
CA LYS A 115 -1.81 -8.97 -0.50
C LYS A 115 -0.91 -7.78 -0.12
N PHE A 116 -0.81 -6.81 -1.02
CA PHE A 116 0.15 -5.71 -0.91
C PHE A 116 -0.56 -4.36 -0.90
N LEU A 117 -0.06 -3.45 -0.05
CA LEU A 117 -0.49 -2.06 0.04
C LEU A 117 0.74 -1.17 0.01
N TRP A 118 0.69 -0.08 -0.74
CA TRP A 118 1.72 0.94 -0.73
C TRP A 118 1.20 2.20 -0.03
N ILE A 119 1.93 2.65 0.98
CA ILE A 119 1.68 3.89 1.74
C ILE A 119 3.00 4.63 1.83
N ASP A 120 3.07 5.85 1.30
CA ASP A 120 4.28 6.68 1.24
C ASP A 120 5.07 6.72 2.55
N VAL A 121 4.42 6.99 3.68
CA VAL A 121 5.07 7.14 4.98
C VAL A 121 5.70 5.85 5.50
N LEU A 122 5.21 4.68 5.06
CA LEU A 122 5.73 3.36 5.44
C LEU A 122 6.59 2.72 4.34
N CYS A 123 6.51 3.22 3.11
CA CYS A 123 7.18 2.65 1.94
C CYS A 123 8.25 3.58 1.35
N ILE A 124 8.53 4.73 1.97
CA ILE A 124 9.64 5.64 1.66
C ILE A 124 10.40 5.90 2.96
N ILE A 125 11.73 5.82 2.93
CA ILE A 125 12.56 6.06 4.12
C ILE A 125 12.59 7.58 4.39
N GLN A 126 11.90 8.02 5.43
CA GLN A 126 11.67 9.45 5.69
C GLN A 126 12.91 10.18 6.20
N ASP A 127 13.84 9.46 6.85
CA ASP A 127 15.13 9.98 7.32
C ASP A 127 16.28 9.76 6.32
N ASP A 128 15.96 9.48 5.04
CA ASP A 128 16.92 9.36 3.94
C ASP A 128 16.54 10.25 2.74
N PRO A 129 17.16 11.44 2.61
CA PRO A 129 16.90 12.33 1.48
C PRO A 129 17.16 11.72 0.10
N ALA A 130 18.13 10.80 -0.01
CA ALA A 130 18.47 10.16 -1.27
C ALA A 130 17.42 9.12 -1.66
N ASP A 131 16.98 8.30 -0.71
CA ASP A 131 15.87 7.34 -0.91
C ASP A 131 14.57 8.08 -1.23
N HIS A 132 14.26 9.13 -0.47
CA HIS A 132 13.09 9.98 -0.70
C HIS A 132 13.08 10.54 -2.12
N THR A 133 14.20 11.12 -2.58
CA THR A 133 14.31 11.66 -3.94
C THR A 133 14.10 10.58 -5.00
N GLN A 134 14.69 9.39 -4.81
CA GLN A 134 14.57 8.28 -5.74
C GLN A 134 13.15 7.73 -5.82
N GLU A 135 12.48 7.54 -4.69
CA GLU A 135 11.12 7.00 -4.65
C GLU A 135 10.10 8.04 -5.13
N MET A 136 10.33 9.33 -4.87
CA MET A 136 9.48 10.40 -5.40
C MET A 136 9.53 10.50 -6.92
N ALA A 137 10.69 10.24 -7.53
CA ALA A 137 10.80 10.17 -8.99
C ALA A 137 9.96 9.02 -9.60
N LYS A 138 9.65 7.98 -8.82
CA LYS A 138 8.85 6.81 -9.24
C LYS A 138 7.37 6.92 -8.88
N LEU A 139 6.97 7.93 -8.11
CA LEU A 139 5.63 8.06 -7.54
C LEU A 139 4.52 7.87 -8.58
N LEU A 140 4.63 8.55 -9.73
CA LEU A 140 3.65 8.44 -10.80
C LEU A 140 3.50 7.00 -11.31
N GLY A 141 4.62 6.28 -11.46
CA GLY A 141 4.62 4.87 -11.86
C GLY A 141 3.97 3.97 -10.81
N ILE A 142 4.27 4.21 -9.53
CA ILE A 142 3.69 3.46 -8.41
C ILE A 142 2.17 3.60 -8.39
N TYR A 143 1.63 4.81 -8.54
CA TYR A 143 0.18 5.02 -8.58
C TYR A 143 -0.46 4.48 -9.86
N LYS A 144 0.20 4.65 -11.01
CA LYS A 144 -0.30 4.17 -12.31
C LYS A 144 -0.42 2.65 -12.36
N ASN A 145 0.51 1.94 -11.73
CA ASN A 145 0.61 0.48 -11.76
C ASN A 145 -0.21 -0.22 -10.66
N ALA A 146 -0.76 0.54 -9.70
CA ALA A 146 -1.61 -0.01 -8.65
C ALA A 146 -2.95 -0.48 -9.22
N ALA A 147 -3.49 -1.59 -8.68
CA ALA A 147 -4.80 -2.10 -9.08
C ALA A 147 -5.94 -1.17 -8.62
N ILE A 148 -5.73 -0.47 -7.51
CA ILE A 148 -6.67 0.51 -6.97
C ILE A 148 -5.91 1.54 -6.14
N CYS A 149 -6.37 2.79 -6.19
CA CYS A 149 -5.98 3.84 -5.28
C CYS A 149 -7.12 4.07 -4.28
N ILE A 150 -6.85 3.84 -3.00
CA ILE A 150 -7.75 4.14 -1.90
C ILE A 150 -7.57 5.61 -1.56
N ARG A 151 -8.66 6.36 -1.58
CA ARG A 151 -8.68 7.77 -1.17
C ARG A 151 -9.79 7.98 -0.15
N PRO A 152 -9.45 8.24 1.12
CA PRO A 152 -10.43 8.60 2.14
C PRO A 152 -11.16 9.89 1.75
N ALA A 153 -12.49 9.89 1.82
CA ALA A 153 -13.31 11.05 1.42
C ALA A 153 -13.44 12.11 2.52
N ASN A 154 -13.53 11.68 3.79
CA ASN A 154 -13.93 12.52 4.92
C ASN A 154 -12.94 12.40 6.11
N ILE A 155 -11.64 12.53 5.86
CA ILE A 155 -10.65 12.64 6.93
C ILE A 155 -9.77 13.86 6.71
N GLU A 156 -9.40 14.51 7.81
CA GLU A 156 -8.49 15.65 7.86
C GLU A 156 -7.08 15.22 8.27
N ASN A 157 -6.96 14.07 8.94
CA ASN A 157 -5.69 13.49 9.37
C ASN A 157 -5.78 11.95 9.50
N ILE A 158 -4.62 11.32 9.73
CA ILE A 158 -4.45 9.86 9.78
C ILE A 158 -5.05 9.17 11.01
N HIS A 159 -5.49 9.91 12.04
CA HIS A 159 -6.06 9.34 13.26
C HIS A 159 -7.57 9.10 13.16
N GLN A 160 -8.20 9.49 12.05
CA GLN A 160 -9.63 9.34 11.82
C GLN A 160 -9.94 8.06 11.02
N SER A 161 -11.08 7.44 11.34
CA SER A 161 -11.66 6.32 10.60
C SER A 161 -12.37 6.83 9.33
N PHE A 162 -12.22 6.12 8.22
CA PHE A 162 -12.98 6.30 6.99
C PHE A 162 -13.74 5.04 6.55
N LEU A 163 -13.57 3.92 7.26
CA LEU A 163 -14.44 2.73 7.15
C LEU A 163 -15.71 2.86 8.00
#